data_AF-A0A662VTH5-F1
#
_entry.id   AF-A0A662VTH5-F1
#
_cell.length_a   1.000
_cell.length_b   1.000
_cell.length_c   1.000
_cell.angle_alpha   90.00
_cell.angle_beta   90.00
_cell.angle_gamma   90.00
#
_symmetry.space_group_name_H-M   'P 1'
#
loop_
_entity.id
_entity.type
_entity.pdbx_description
1 polymer ?
#
loop_
_entity_poly.entity_id
_entity_poly.type
_entity_poly.pdbx_seq_one_letter_code
_entity_poly.pdbx_strand_id
1 'polypeptide(L)' 'MFSKILKAEVNMSYTRFYEIINKLERLRLIDVVIGRKGRGMTRYIIKKYDNSAMLKALSEF' A
#
# COMPACT_ATOMS: atom_id res chain seq x y z
N MET A 1 0.84 -13.65 9.26
CA MET A 1 0.62 -12.57 10.25
C MET A 1 -0.12 -11.39 9.62
N PHE A 2 0.40 -10.78 8.56
CA PHE A 2 -0.27 -9.67 7.84
C PHE A 2 -1.65 -10.01 7.24
N SER A 3 -1.83 -11.22 6.70
CA SER A 3 -3.13 -11.63 6.14
C SER A 3 -4.25 -11.76 7.19
N LYS A 4 -3.91 -11.99 8.47
CA LYS A 4 -4.90 -12.03 9.56
C LYS A 4 -5.41 -10.62 9.89
N ILE A 5 -4.56 -9.60 9.83
CA ILE A 5 -4.90 -8.20 10.15
C ILE A 5 -5.86 -7.63 9.09
N LEU A 6 -5.51 -7.78 7.80
CA LEU A 6 -6.35 -7.29 6.68
C LEU A 6 -7.75 -7.91 6.64
N LYS A 7 -7.88 -9.17 7.07
CA LYS A 7 -9.16 -9.88 7.12
C LYS A 7 -10.02 -9.46 8.32
N ALA A 8 -9.39 -9.09 9.45
CA ALA A 8 -10.07 -8.73 10.68
C ALA A 8 -10.59 -7.28 10.70
N GLU A 9 -9.83 -6.33 10.15
CA GLU A 9 -10.21 -4.91 10.22
C GLU A 9 -10.97 -4.39 9.00
N VAL A 10 -10.71 -4.93 7.81
CA VAL A 10 -11.21 -4.36 6.53
C VAL A 10 -11.96 -5.39 5.69
N ASN A 11 -12.10 -6.63 6.17
CA ASN A 11 -12.68 -7.77 5.45
C ASN A 11 -12.20 -7.88 3.98
N MET A 12 -10.90 -7.64 3.76
CA MET A 12 -10.32 -7.54 2.43
C MET A 12 -9.52 -8.79 2.07
N SER A 13 -9.70 -9.30 0.84
CA SER A 13 -8.88 -10.40 0.33
C SER A 13 -7.46 -9.93 0.01
N TYR A 14 -6.51 -10.87 0.05
CA TYR A 14 -5.12 -10.61 -0.30
C TYR A 14 -4.99 -10.10 -1.75
N THR A 15 -5.76 -10.66 -2.68
CA THR A 15 -5.80 -10.21 -4.09
C THR A 15 -6.25 -8.76 -4.19
N ARG A 16 -7.36 -8.41 -3.53
CA ARG A 16 -7.91 -7.05 -3.55
C ARG A 16 -6.92 -6.03 -2.97
N PHE A 17 -6.16 -6.43 -1.95
CA PHE A 17 -5.07 -5.60 -1.42
C PHE A 17 -4.04 -5.25 -2.49
N TYR A 18 -3.52 -6.23 -3.25
CA TYR A 18 -2.55 -5.93 -4.31
C TYR A 18 -3.15 -5.16 -5.48
N GLU A 19 -4.42 -5.37 -5.81
CA GLU A 19 -5.10 -4.54 -6.81
C GLU A 19 -5.13 -3.07 -6.40
N ILE A 20 -5.38 -2.78 -5.12
CA ILE A 20 -5.34 -1.41 -4.59
C ILE A 20 -3.92 -0.84 -4.68
N ILE A 21 -2.91 -1.58 -4.23
CA ILE A 21 -1.50 -1.15 -4.34
C ILE A 21 -1.12 -0.84 -5.80
N ASN A 22 -1.49 -1.71 -6.74
CA ASN A 22 -1.22 -1.50 -8.17
C ASN A 22 -1.95 -0.28 -8.73
N LYS A 23 -3.18 0.00 -8.27
CA LYS A 23 -3.92 1.20 -8.66
C LYS A 23 -3.24 2.47 -8.14
N LEU A 24 -2.81 2.47 -6.87
CA LEU A 24 -2.11 3.60 -6.28
C LEU A 24 -0.78 3.88 -6.98
N GLU A 25 -0.03 2.84 -7.34
CA GLU A 25 1.22 2.97 -8.10
C GLU A 25 0.96 3.55 -9.50
N ARG A 26 -0.05 3.05 -10.22
CA ARG A 26 -0.42 3.56 -11.56
C ARG A 26 -0.85 5.03 -11.53
N LEU A 27 -1.55 5.44 -10.46
CA LEU A 27 -1.91 6.84 -10.22
C LEU A 27 -0.73 7.69 -9.75
N ARG A 28 0.46 7.11 -9.62
CA ARG A 28 1.68 7.75 -9.12
C ARG A 28 1.49 8.35 -7.72
N LEU A 29 0.66 7.73 -6.89
CA LEU A 29 0.46 8.13 -5.49
C LEU A 29 1.53 7.52 -4.57
N ILE A 30 2.03 6.35 -4.95
CA ILE A 30 3.12 5.63 -4.31
C ILE A 30 4.09 5.11 -5.38
N ASP A 31 5.30 4.77 -4.97
CA ASP A 31 6.20 3.93 -5.74
C ASP A 31 6.34 2.56 -5.08
N VAL A 32 6.50 1.52 -5.89
CA VAL A 32 6.72 0.16 -5.39
C VAL A 32 8.05 -0.37 -5.91
N VAL A 33 8.91 -0.77 -4.99
CA VAL A 33 10.19 -1.40 -5.32
C VAL A 33 10.19 -2.83 -4.84
N ILE A 34 10.65 -3.76 -5.67
CA ILE A 34 10.81 -5.16 -5.28
C ILE A 34 12.24 -5.36 -4.78
N GLY A 35 12.38 -5.78 -3.52
CA GLY A 35 13.67 -6.11 -2.92
C GLY A 35 13.61 -7.44 -2.18
N ARG A 36 14.76 -7.93 -1.74
CA ARG A 36 14.81 -9.12 -0.88
C ARG A 36 14.53 -8.75 0.57
N LYS A 37 13.77 -9.58 1.27
CA LYS A 37 13.68 -9.59 2.74
C LYS A 37 13.83 -11.03 3.21
N GLY A 38 15.03 -11.37 3.69
CA GLY A 38 15.39 -12.76 3.98
C GLY A 38 15.32 -13.64 2.72
N ARG A 39 14.61 -14.77 2.80
CA ARG A 39 14.48 -15.74 1.69
C ARG A 39 13.44 -15.35 0.62
N GLY A 40 12.62 -14.32 0.86
CA GLY A 40 11.51 -13.93 -0.01
C GLY A 40 11.70 -12.58 -0.70
N MET A 41 10.98 -12.39 -1.81
CA MET A 41 10.81 -11.08 -2.43
C MET A 41 9.73 -10.29 -1.68
N THR A 42 10.02 -9.03 -1.37
CA THR A 42 9.13 -8.12 -0.67
C THR A 42 8.95 -6.87 -1.50
N ARG A 43 7.70 -6.43 -1.62
CA ARG A 43 7.34 -5.13 -2.18
C ARG A 43 7.48 -4.07 -1.09
N TYR A 44 8.39 -3.13 -1.30
CA TYR A 44 8.56 -1.96 -0.46
C TYR A 44 7.74 -0.82 -1.05
N ILE A 45 6.84 -0.27 -0.25
CA ILE A 45 6.01 0.87 -0.64
C ILE A 45 6.75 2.14 -0.23
N ILE A 46 7.03 3.00 -1.19
CA ILE A 46 7.71 4.27 -0.99
C ILE A 46 6.69 5.39 -1.18
N LYS A 47 6.71 6.33 -0.25
CA LYS A 47 5.82 7.48 -0.25
C LYS A 47 6.34 8.57 -1.19
N LYS A 48 5.48 9.11 -2.06
CA LYS A 48 5.86 10.19 -2.99
C LYS A 48 5.57 11.59 -2.48
N TYR A 49 4.62 11.73 -1.58
CA TYR A 49 4.16 13.02 -1.05
C TYR A 49 4.52 13.14 0.43
N ASP A 50 4.65 14.36 0.95
CA ASP A 50 4.84 14.59 2.38
C ASP A 50 3.57 14.26 3.19
N ASN A 51 3.72 14.11 4.52
CA ASN A 51 2.61 13.68 5.38
C ASN A 51 1.48 14.71 5.40
N SER A 52 1.82 15.99 5.44
CA SER A 52 0.86 17.10 5.46
C SER A 52 -0.03 17.15 4.21
N ALA A 53 0.55 17.04 3.02
CA ALA A 53 -0.15 17.08 1.75
C ALA A 53 -1.13 15.90 1.61
N MET A 54 -0.70 14.69 2.00
CA MET A 54 -1.56 13.52 2.00
C MET A 54 -2.74 13.66 2.97
N LEU A 55 -2.48 14.10 4.20
CA LEU A 55 -3.53 14.26 5.21
C LEU A 55 -4.53 15.34 4.80
N LYS A 56 -4.04 16.44 4.23
CA LYS A 56 -4.90 17.50 3.68
C LYS A 56 -5.82 16.95 2.59
N ALA A 57 -5.26 16.25 1.60
CA ALA A 57 -6.04 15.65 0.51
C ALA A 57 -7.07 14.62 1.00
N LEU A 58 -6.76 13.87 2.06
CA LEU A 58 -7.70 12.92 2.68
C LEU A 58 -8.82 13.60 3.47
N SER A 59 -8.59 14.80 3.99
CA SER A 59 -9.59 15.56 4.77
C SER A 59 -10.58 16.35 3.92
N GLU A 60 -10.29 16.52 2.63
CA GLU A 60 -11.14 17.28 1.70
C GLU A 60 -12.33 16.47 1.14
N PHE A 61 -12.53 15.23 1.60
CA PHE A 61 -13.61 14.31 1.21
C PHE A 61 -14.21 13.60 2.42
#